data_AF-I4AHR4-F1
#
_entry.id   AF-I4AHR4-F1
#
_cell.length_a   1.000
_cell.length_b   1.000
_cell.length_c   1.000
_cell.angle_alpha   90.00
_cell.angle_beta   90.00
_cell.angle_gamma   90.00
#
_symmetry.space_group_name_H-M   'P 1'
#
loop_
_entity.id
_entity.type
_entity.pdbx_description
1 polymer ?
#
loop_
_entity_poly.entity_id
_entity_poly.type
_entity_poly.pdbx_seq_one_letter_code
_entity_poly.pdbx_strand_id
1 'polypeptide(L)'
;MPTSTLTQLYAKNIGLIRFLFSLITNTYTFFGIIFWNWNFFTIIYLYWAEEVIRIIFRLVENRIEYNKNQISKSELKMQNKISRTMLFPMFVYLVFIIVIVGIIAAPNNDIVIDNLFTVFFKDIEFNLNLLLAIISEIVVLIYLFRKLSKNKFDSQSEKEAQEELEQEFLKEQQEEEDKTYKNLYQKDMATKNNQHFSTQMLVLHVSIVLGTLLYFAANTDKLPIQINLGAAGEFAFVIVFAVVQMIAEVVDFVQSKR
;
A
#
# COMPACT_ATOMS: atom_id res chain seq x y z
N MET A 1 -24.92 -8.72 -4.93
CA MET A 1 -25.25 -7.76 -6.02
C MET A 1 -24.22 -7.92 -7.12
N PRO A 2 -24.62 -7.98 -8.40
CA PRO A 2 -23.65 -8.02 -9.49
C PRO A 2 -22.96 -6.66 -9.53
N THR A 3 -21.72 -6.59 -9.04
CA THR A 3 -20.85 -5.46 -9.37
C THR A 3 -20.82 -5.38 -10.88
N SER A 4 -21.27 -4.26 -11.46
CA SER A 4 -21.30 -4.10 -12.91
C SER A 4 -19.92 -4.46 -13.46
N THR A 5 -19.89 -5.10 -14.64
CA THR A 5 -18.66 -5.52 -15.33
C THR A 5 -17.63 -4.38 -15.43
N LEU A 6 -18.10 -3.13 -15.44
CA LEU A 6 -17.33 -1.89 -15.38
C LEU A 6 -16.52 -1.69 -14.10
N THR A 7 -17.07 -2.01 -12.92
CA THR A 7 -16.38 -1.88 -11.62
C THR A 7 -15.27 -2.93 -11.48
N GLN A 8 -15.50 -4.14 -11.99
CA GLN A 8 -14.47 -5.20 -12.02
C GLN A 8 -13.33 -4.86 -12.99
N LEU A 9 -13.65 -4.37 -14.20
CA LEU A 9 -12.65 -3.94 -15.17
C LEU A 9 -11.80 -2.76 -14.65
N TYR A 10 -12.41 -1.89 -13.85
CA TYR A 10 -11.75 -0.76 -13.21
C TYR A 10 -10.73 -1.20 -12.16
N ALA A 11 -11.14 -2.05 -11.23
CA ALA A 11 -10.26 -2.61 -10.21
C ALA A 11 -9.06 -3.33 -10.85
N LYS A 12 -9.29 -4.06 -11.94
CA LYS A 12 -8.25 -4.76 -12.71
C LYS A 12 -7.21 -3.82 -13.32
N ASN A 13 -7.62 -2.68 -13.88
CA ASN A 13 -6.70 -1.73 -14.50
C ASN A 13 -5.85 -0.99 -13.47
N ILE A 14 -6.43 -0.57 -12.35
CA ILE A 14 -5.67 0.06 -11.25
C ILE A 14 -4.69 -0.94 -10.64
N GLY A 15 -5.15 -2.17 -10.39
CA GLY A 15 -4.28 -3.25 -9.89
C GLY A 15 -3.10 -3.52 -10.83
N LEU A 16 -3.31 -3.52 -12.14
CA LEU A 16 -2.24 -3.65 -13.13
C LEU A 16 -1.26 -2.48 -13.10
N ILE A 17 -1.76 -1.24 -13.06
CA ILE A 17 -0.90 -0.04 -13.01
C ILE A 17 -0.01 -0.08 -11.76
N ARG A 18 -0.61 -0.35 -10.59
CA ARG A 18 0.14 -0.48 -9.34
C ARG A 18 1.18 -1.58 -9.40
N PHE A 19 0.81 -2.77 -9.89
CA PHE A 19 1.74 -3.87 -10.04
C PHE A 19 2.94 -3.52 -10.94
N LEU A 20 2.70 -2.89 -12.09
CA LEU A 20 3.77 -2.49 -13.01
C LEU A 20 4.72 -1.48 -12.36
N PHE A 21 4.19 -0.46 -11.68
CA PHE A 21 5.05 0.49 -10.96
C PHE A 21 5.82 -0.17 -9.83
N SER A 22 5.20 -1.10 -9.11
CA SER A 22 5.84 -1.87 -8.05
C SER A 22 7.02 -2.71 -8.55
N LEU A 23 6.90 -3.28 -9.76
CA LEU A 23 8.02 -3.96 -10.41
C LEU A 23 9.15 -2.98 -10.74
N ILE A 24 8.83 -1.78 -11.21
CA ILE A 24 9.83 -0.77 -11.55
C ILE A 24 10.55 -0.30 -10.28
N THR A 25 9.83 0.04 -9.20
CA THR A 25 10.44 0.47 -7.93
C THR A 25 11.30 -0.64 -7.34
N ASN A 26 10.82 -1.89 -7.30
CA ASN A 26 11.63 -3.01 -6.82
C ASN A 26 12.86 -3.27 -7.68
N THR A 27 12.76 -3.15 -9.01
CA THR A 27 13.92 -3.25 -9.90
C THR A 27 14.94 -2.16 -9.60
N TYR A 28 14.49 -0.94 -9.34
CA TYR A 28 15.35 0.17 -8.95
C TYR A 28 15.98 -0.07 -7.57
N THR A 29 15.25 -0.66 -6.63
CA THR A 29 15.80 -1.08 -5.33
C THR A 29 16.91 -2.12 -5.51
N PHE A 30 16.69 -3.15 -6.34
CA PHE A 30 17.75 -4.12 -6.68
C PHE A 30 18.96 -3.45 -7.32
N PHE A 31 18.73 -2.47 -8.20
CA PHE A 31 19.81 -1.69 -8.77
C PHE A 31 20.59 -0.93 -7.69
N GLY A 32 19.90 -0.27 -6.74
CA GLY A 32 20.56 0.42 -5.63
C GLY A 32 21.34 -0.50 -4.70
N ILE A 33 20.85 -1.72 -4.47
CA ILE A 33 21.58 -2.75 -3.73
C ILE A 33 22.90 -3.10 -4.41
N ILE A 34 22.85 -3.39 -5.72
CA ILE A 34 24.00 -3.92 -6.46
C ILE A 34 25.02 -2.83 -6.81
N PHE A 35 24.56 -1.65 -7.22
CA PHE A 35 25.42 -0.61 -7.79
C PHE A 35 25.74 0.52 -6.80
N TRP A 36 24.86 0.81 -5.85
CA TRP A 36 25.04 1.89 -4.87
C TRP A 36 25.31 1.39 -3.45
N ASN A 37 25.45 0.08 -3.28
CA ASN A 37 25.71 -0.57 -1.99
C ASN A 37 24.71 -0.14 -0.92
N TRP A 38 23.43 -0.04 -1.27
CA TRP A 38 22.39 0.28 -0.30
C TRP A 38 22.42 -0.72 0.85
N ASN A 39 22.58 -0.18 2.05
CA ASN A 39 22.61 -0.98 3.25
C ASN A 39 21.19 -1.42 3.64
N PHE A 40 21.12 -2.35 4.59
CA PHE A 40 19.87 -2.90 5.08
C PHE A 40 18.91 -1.84 5.66
N PHE A 41 19.47 -0.82 6.32
CA PHE A 41 18.68 0.27 6.89
C PHE A 41 17.97 1.08 5.80
N THR A 42 18.70 1.50 4.76
CA THR A 42 18.17 2.30 3.64
C THR A 42 16.97 1.61 3.00
N ILE A 43 17.04 0.29 2.88
CA ILE A 43 16.04 -0.51 2.16
C ILE A 43 14.79 -0.72 2.99
N ILE A 44 14.92 -1.08 4.28
CA ILE A 44 13.75 -1.13 5.16
C ILE A 44 13.10 0.24 5.26
N TYR A 45 13.90 1.30 5.41
CA TYR A 45 13.40 2.65 5.53
C TYR A 45 12.66 3.09 4.27
N LEU A 46 13.16 2.71 3.08
CA LEU A 46 12.50 2.93 1.81
C LEU A 46 11.14 2.23 1.76
N TYR A 47 11.09 0.93 2.04
CA TYR A 47 9.84 0.17 2.02
C TYR A 47 8.82 0.67 3.03
N TRP A 48 9.29 1.10 4.21
CA TRP A 48 8.45 1.78 5.19
C TRP A 48 7.87 3.07 4.62
N ALA A 49 8.70 3.91 3.98
CA ALA A 49 8.27 5.19 3.41
C ALA A 49 7.28 4.99 2.25
N GLU A 50 7.53 4.01 1.36
CA GLU A 50 6.61 3.63 0.29
C GLU A 50 5.23 3.24 0.83
N GLU A 51 5.18 2.42 1.88
CA GLU A 51 3.91 2.01 2.47
C GLU A 51 3.17 3.19 3.13
N VAL A 52 3.89 4.11 3.78
CA VAL A 52 3.29 5.35 4.28
C VAL A 52 2.69 6.18 3.14
N ILE A 53 3.41 6.32 2.02
CA ILE A 53 2.91 7.02 0.82
C ILE A 53 1.63 6.34 0.34
N ARG A 54 1.62 5.01 0.17
CA ARG A 54 0.42 4.26 -0.25
C ARG A 54 -0.77 4.50 0.67
N ILE A 55 -0.56 4.50 1.99
CA ILE A 55 -1.64 4.76 2.96
C ILE A 55 -2.19 6.19 2.82
N ILE A 56 -1.30 7.19 2.66
CA ILE A 56 -1.70 8.59 2.47
C ILE A 56 -2.51 8.74 1.18
N PHE A 57 -2.04 8.17 0.07
CA PHE A 57 -2.74 8.24 -1.21
C PHE A 57 -4.08 7.49 -1.18
N ARG A 58 -4.17 6.35 -0.50
CA ARG A 58 -5.45 5.65 -0.28
C ARG A 58 -6.48 6.52 0.45
N LEU A 59 -6.06 7.35 1.41
CA LEU A 59 -6.96 8.32 2.07
C LEU A 59 -7.47 9.38 1.09
N VAL A 60 -6.63 9.80 0.14
CA VAL A 60 -7.01 10.74 -0.92
C VAL A 60 -7.98 10.08 -1.91
N GLU A 61 -7.71 8.85 -2.33
CA GLU A 61 -8.57 8.04 -3.21
C GLU A 61 -9.99 7.91 -2.64
N ASN A 62 -10.10 7.46 -1.38
CA ASN A 62 -11.39 7.33 -0.70
C ASN A 62 -12.19 8.64 -0.72
N ARG A 63 -11.50 9.79 -0.56
CA ARG A 63 -12.14 11.10 -0.59
C ARG A 63 -12.63 11.48 -2.00
N ILE A 64 -11.87 11.14 -3.04
CA ILE A 64 -12.28 11.38 -4.43
C ILE A 64 -13.49 10.52 -4.78
N GLU A 65 -13.47 9.23 -4.43
CA GLU A 65 -14.58 8.30 -4.67
C GLU A 65 -15.87 8.75 -3.98
N TYR A 66 -15.77 9.23 -2.72
CA TYR A 66 -16.90 9.81 -2.01
C TYR A 66 -17.45 11.06 -2.70
N ASN A 67 -16.58 12.01 -3.08
CA ASN A 67 -17.00 13.25 -3.74
C ASN A 67 -17.65 12.99 -5.11
N LYS A 68 -17.37 11.85 -5.73
CA LYS A 68 -17.97 11.40 -7.01
C LYS A 68 -19.16 10.44 -6.81
N ASN A 69 -19.68 10.34 -5.58
CA ASN A 69 -20.83 9.51 -5.19
C ASN A 69 -20.67 8.01 -5.52
N GLN A 70 -19.44 7.50 -5.60
CA GLN A 70 -19.19 6.08 -5.86
C GLN A 70 -19.31 5.23 -4.60
N ILE A 71 -19.06 5.83 -3.43
CA ILE A 71 -19.13 5.15 -2.13
C ILE A 71 -20.03 5.93 -1.18
N SER A 72 -20.65 5.20 -0.26
CA SER A 72 -21.52 5.78 0.76
C SER A 72 -20.73 6.48 1.87
N LYS A 73 -21.38 7.37 2.63
CA LYS A 73 -20.76 8.05 3.79
C LYS A 73 -20.31 7.08 4.89
N SER A 74 -21.05 5.98 5.10
CA SER A 74 -20.68 4.93 6.07
C SER A 74 -19.45 4.16 5.60
N GLU A 75 -19.37 3.84 4.31
CA GLU A 75 -18.22 3.18 3.70
C GLU A 75 -16.95 4.04 3.75
N LEU A 76 -17.06 5.34 3.43
CA LEU A 76 -15.96 6.29 3.60
C LEU A 76 -15.43 6.31 5.05
N LYS A 77 -16.34 6.36 6.04
CA LYS A 77 -15.95 6.36 7.45
C LYS A 77 -15.20 5.08 7.83
N MET A 78 -15.68 3.93 7.33
CA MET A 78 -15.05 2.64 7.57
C MET A 78 -13.65 2.56 6.93
N GLN A 79 -13.55 2.86 5.63
CA GLN A 79 -12.27 2.82 4.91
C GLN A 79 -11.24 3.79 5.51
N ASN A 80 -11.65 5.03 5.85
CA ASN A 80 -10.77 5.97 6.51
C ASN A 80 -10.36 5.54 7.91
N LYS A 81 -11.25 4.87 8.66
CA LYS A 81 -10.88 4.30 9.96
C LYS A 81 -9.80 3.24 9.77
N ILE A 82 -9.97 2.32 8.81
CA ILE A 82 -8.99 1.26 8.50
C ILE A 82 -7.63 1.87 8.14
N SER A 83 -7.59 2.79 7.16
CA SER A 83 -6.33 3.42 6.74
C SER A 83 -5.66 4.20 7.89
N ARG A 84 -6.43 4.89 8.74
CA ARG A 84 -5.88 5.59 9.91
C ARG A 84 -5.34 4.64 10.97
N THR A 85 -6.01 3.51 11.20
CA THR A 85 -5.52 2.50 12.14
C THR A 85 -4.21 1.87 11.68
N MET A 86 -3.92 1.88 10.37
CA MET A 86 -2.64 1.42 9.83
C MET A 86 -1.50 2.42 10.04
N LEU A 87 -1.77 3.73 10.16
CA LEU A 87 -0.71 4.74 10.37
C LEU A 87 -0.05 4.65 11.74
N PHE A 88 -0.79 4.28 12.78
CA PHE A 88 -0.25 4.15 14.13
C PHE A 88 0.90 3.13 14.21
N PRO A 89 0.73 1.86 13.79
CA PRO A 89 1.84 0.91 13.77
C PRO A 89 2.97 1.32 12.82
N MET A 90 2.69 2.03 11.73
CA MET A 90 3.76 2.58 10.87
C MET A 90 4.63 3.58 11.62
N PHE A 91 4.04 4.43 12.47
CA PHE A 91 4.83 5.32 13.33
C PHE A 91 5.68 4.54 14.34
N VAL A 92 5.16 3.46 14.91
CA VAL A 92 5.95 2.59 15.80
C VAL A 92 7.13 1.96 15.04
N TYR A 93 6.91 1.49 13.82
CA TYR A 93 8.00 0.98 12.97
C TYR A 93 9.04 2.05 12.65
N LEU A 94 8.64 3.30 12.41
CA LEU A 94 9.59 4.39 12.16
C LEU A 94 10.59 4.53 13.31
N VAL A 95 10.08 4.61 14.55
CA VAL A 95 10.92 4.73 15.74
C VAL A 95 11.81 3.51 15.89
N PHE A 96 11.24 2.31 15.69
CA PHE A 96 12.00 1.06 15.76
C PHE A 96 13.12 1.00 14.72
N ILE A 97 12.84 1.33 13.45
CA ILE A 97 13.82 1.33 12.36
C ILE A 97 14.93 2.32 12.67
N ILE A 98 14.61 3.56 13.02
CA ILE A 98 15.61 4.60 13.28
C ILE A 98 16.48 4.23 14.49
N VAL A 99 15.87 3.85 15.61
CA VAL A 99 16.60 3.64 16.87
C VAL A 99 17.32 2.30 16.88
N ILE A 100 16.61 1.20 16.59
CA ILE A 100 17.17 -0.14 16.70
C ILE A 100 18.07 -0.45 15.51
N VAL A 101 17.57 -0.26 14.29
CA VAL A 101 18.32 -0.62 13.08
C VAL A 101 19.35 0.47 12.73
N GLY A 102 18.92 1.73 12.75
CA GLY A 102 19.73 2.86 12.29
C GLY A 102 20.86 3.27 13.22
N ILE A 103 20.65 3.16 14.55
CA ILE A 103 21.61 3.60 15.56
C ILE A 103 22.24 2.42 16.30
N ILE A 104 21.44 1.52 16.90
CA ILE A 104 21.96 0.49 17.80
C ILE A 104 22.65 -0.66 17.04
N ALA A 105 22.08 -1.09 15.91
CA ALA A 105 22.59 -2.20 15.13
C ALA A 105 23.64 -1.76 14.07
N ALA A 106 23.90 -0.47 13.94
CA ALA A 106 24.94 0.03 13.04
C ALA A 106 26.33 -0.41 13.55
N PRO A 107 27.17 -1.01 12.69
CA PRO A 107 28.45 -1.57 13.13
C PRO A 107 29.52 -0.50 13.39
N ASN A 108 29.37 0.70 12.82
CA ASN A 108 30.27 1.83 13.06
C ASN A 108 29.52 3.18 12.99
N ASN A 109 30.19 4.27 13.39
CA ASN A 109 29.62 5.61 13.40
C ASN A 109 29.36 6.17 11.99
N ASP A 110 30.17 5.78 11.00
CA ASP A 110 30.01 6.26 9.63
C ASP A 110 28.68 5.78 9.03
N ILE A 111 28.33 4.50 9.25
CA ILE A 111 27.04 3.94 8.83
C ILE A 111 25.87 4.61 9.55
N VAL A 112 26.02 5.02 10.82
CA VAL A 112 24.98 5.80 11.52
C VAL A 112 24.74 7.14 10.80
N ILE A 113 25.80 7.82 10.36
CA ILE A 113 25.70 9.09 9.65
C ILE A 113 25.00 8.88 8.30
N ASP A 114 25.36 7.85 7.55
CA ASP A 114 24.72 7.51 6.27
C ASP A 114 23.22 7.17 6.46
N ASN A 115 22.89 6.42 7.50
CA ASN A 115 21.51 6.14 7.88
C ASN A 115 20.74 7.43 8.19
N LEU A 116 21.35 8.36 8.92
CA LEU A 116 20.73 9.67 9.19
C LEU A 116 20.57 10.49 7.91
N PHE A 117 21.52 10.47 6.98
CA PHE A 117 21.35 11.11 5.67
C PHE A 117 20.16 10.55 4.91
N THR A 118 19.95 9.23 4.95
CA THR A 118 18.76 8.60 4.40
C THR A 118 17.48 9.09 5.09
N VAL A 119 17.44 9.13 6.44
CA VAL A 119 16.28 9.62 7.21
C VAL A 119 15.94 11.07 6.88
N PHE A 120 16.95 11.92 6.71
CA PHE A 120 16.79 13.33 6.39
C PHE A 120 16.66 13.61 4.89
N PHE A 121 16.47 12.58 4.05
CA PHE A 121 16.30 12.72 2.60
C PHE A 121 17.45 13.48 1.93
N LYS A 122 18.69 13.24 2.37
CA LYS A 122 19.90 13.80 1.75
C LYS A 122 20.53 12.87 0.71
N ASP A 123 20.17 11.59 0.74
CA ASP A 123 20.60 10.59 -0.22
C ASP A 123 19.78 10.73 -1.52
N ILE A 124 20.46 11.03 -2.63
CA ILE A 124 19.80 11.36 -3.91
C ILE A 124 19.23 10.10 -4.57
N GLU A 125 19.93 8.97 -4.44
CA GLU A 125 19.53 7.69 -4.99
C GLU A 125 18.25 7.20 -4.31
N PHE A 126 18.20 7.25 -2.98
CA PHE A 126 17.03 6.94 -2.16
C PHE A 126 15.85 7.84 -2.52
N ASN A 127 16.10 9.15 -2.59
CA ASN A 127 15.07 10.13 -2.93
C ASN A 127 14.47 9.91 -4.33
N LEU A 128 15.28 9.46 -5.29
CA LEU A 128 14.79 9.15 -6.64
C LEU A 128 13.84 7.95 -6.63
N ASN A 129 14.14 6.91 -5.86
CA ASN A 129 13.24 5.77 -5.73
C ASN A 129 11.94 6.16 -5.01
N LEU A 130 12.05 6.95 -3.95
CA LEU A 130 10.88 7.48 -3.25
C LEU A 130 10.02 8.37 -4.17
N LEU A 131 10.64 9.19 -5.00
CA LEU A 131 9.95 10.00 -6.00
C LEU A 131 9.19 9.12 -7.00
N LEU A 132 9.78 7.99 -7.41
CA LEU A 132 9.13 7.02 -8.30
C LEU A 132 7.87 6.42 -7.65
N ALA A 133 7.95 6.07 -6.36
CA ALA A 133 6.80 5.61 -5.59
C ALA A 133 5.70 6.70 -5.53
N ILE A 134 6.05 7.96 -5.30
CA ILE A 134 5.08 9.08 -5.32
C ILE A 134 4.45 9.25 -6.71
N ILE A 135 5.26 9.23 -7.77
CA ILE A 135 4.78 9.36 -9.16
C ILE A 135 3.79 8.23 -9.48
N SER A 136 4.07 7.00 -9.05
CA SER A 136 3.19 5.86 -9.29
C SER A 136 1.78 6.10 -8.74
N GLU A 137 1.68 6.61 -7.52
CA GLU A 137 0.40 6.88 -6.88
C GLU A 137 -0.29 8.12 -7.48
N ILE A 138 0.48 9.13 -7.94
CA ILE A 138 -0.08 10.26 -8.70
C ILE A 138 -0.71 9.77 -10.00
N VAL A 139 -0.06 8.85 -10.72
CA VAL A 139 -0.62 8.29 -11.97
C VAL A 139 -1.92 7.54 -11.70
N VAL A 140 -1.98 6.77 -10.61
CA VAL A 140 -3.22 6.09 -10.18
C VAL A 140 -4.32 7.11 -9.88
N LEU A 141 -4.02 8.17 -9.12
CA LEU A 141 -4.97 9.24 -8.84
C LEU A 141 -5.49 9.92 -10.10
N ILE A 142 -4.61 10.24 -11.05
CA ILE A 142 -5.00 10.87 -12.32
C ILE A 142 -5.91 9.93 -13.12
N TYR A 143 -5.58 8.65 -13.17
CA TYR A 143 -6.38 7.64 -13.84
C TYR A 143 -7.78 7.54 -13.22
N LEU A 144 -7.85 7.42 -11.88
CA LEU A 144 -9.08 7.39 -11.09
C LEU A 144 -9.93 8.64 -11.35
N PHE A 145 -9.32 9.83 -11.27
CA PHE A 145 -10.01 11.09 -11.49
C PHE A 145 -10.61 11.22 -12.89
N ARG A 146 -9.82 10.90 -13.93
CA ARG A 146 -10.28 10.95 -15.34
C ARG A 146 -11.44 10.01 -15.58
N LYS A 147 -11.34 8.77 -15.08
CA LYS A 147 -12.37 7.77 -15.29
C LYS A 147 -13.67 8.11 -14.55
N LEU A 148 -13.59 8.54 -13.30
CA LEU A 148 -14.77 8.97 -12.54
C LEU A 148 -15.43 10.22 -13.13
N SER A 149 -14.65 11.10 -13.77
CA SER A 149 -15.21 12.25 -14.48
C SER A 149 -15.99 11.85 -15.73
N LYS A 150 -15.55 10.81 -16.45
CA LYS A 150 -16.25 10.29 -17.64
C LYS A 150 -17.58 9.63 -17.27
N ASN A 151 -17.56 8.77 -16.24
CA ASN A 151 -18.78 8.08 -15.79
C ASN A 151 -19.89 9.04 -15.34
N LYS A 152 -19.56 10.21 -14.78
CA LYS A 152 -20.56 11.22 -14.40
C LYS A 152 -21.36 11.70 -15.61
N PHE A 153 -20.70 11.89 -16.76
CA PHE A 153 -21.34 12.35 -17.99
C PHE A 153 -22.30 11.30 -18.55
N ASP A 154 -21.84 10.04 -18.59
CA ASP A 154 -22.66 8.91 -19.07
C ASP A 154 -23.87 8.66 -18.15
N SER A 155 -23.68 8.70 -16.83
CA SER A 155 -24.76 8.50 -15.85
C SER A 155 -25.77 9.64 -15.79
N GLN A 156 -25.40 10.85 -16.19
CA GLN A 156 -26.32 11.99 -16.22
C GLN A 156 -27.22 11.93 -17.46
N SER A 157 -26.68 11.49 -18.60
CA SER A 157 -27.45 11.16 -19.81
C SER A 157 -28.43 10.00 -19.59
N GLU A 158 -28.01 8.96 -18.86
CA GLU A 158 -28.89 7.83 -18.53
C GLU A 158 -29.97 8.21 -17.50
N LYS A 159 -29.64 9.05 -16.52
CA LYS A 159 -30.62 9.56 -15.55
C LYS A 159 -31.64 10.51 -16.17
N GLU A 160 -31.24 11.36 -17.10
CA GLU A 160 -32.18 12.22 -17.84
C GLU A 160 -33.15 11.37 -18.70
N ALA A 161 -32.68 10.26 -19.29
CA ALA A 161 -33.53 9.31 -20.01
C ALA A 161 -34.39 8.42 -19.09
N GLN A 162 -33.91 8.09 -17.89
CA GLN A 162 -34.65 7.31 -16.90
C GLN A 162 -35.66 8.15 -16.13
N GLU A 163 -35.39 9.42 -15.81
CA GLU A 163 -36.36 10.32 -15.17
C GLU A 163 -37.56 10.61 -16.09
N GLU A 164 -37.37 10.63 -17.41
CA GLU A 164 -38.49 10.69 -18.38
C GLU A 164 -39.37 9.42 -18.35
N LEU A 165 -38.77 8.23 -18.13
CA LEU A 165 -39.46 6.94 -18.06
C LEU A 165 -40.06 6.64 -16.67
N GLU A 166 -39.40 7.10 -15.60
CA GLU A 166 -39.76 6.86 -14.21
C GLU A 166 -40.87 7.83 -13.74
N GLN A 167 -40.97 9.03 -14.35
CA GLN A 167 -42.14 9.90 -14.19
C GLN A 167 -43.45 9.27 -14.72
N GLU A 168 -43.36 8.25 -15.60
CA GLU A 168 -44.52 7.48 -16.08
C GLU A 168 -44.83 6.28 -15.17
N PHE A 169 -43.84 5.74 -14.45
CA PHE A 169 -43.94 4.50 -13.66
C PHE A 169 -44.16 4.72 -12.14
N LEU A 170 -43.78 5.90 -11.60
CA LEU A 170 -43.92 6.23 -10.16
C LEU A 170 -45.34 6.54 -9.68
N LYS A 171 -46.37 6.22 -10.47
CA LYS A 171 -47.77 6.28 -10.00
C LYS A 171 -48.25 5.04 -9.25
N GLU A 172 -47.50 3.94 -9.18
CA GLU A 172 -48.07 2.69 -8.66
C GLU A 172 -47.30 1.89 -7.59
N GLN A 173 -46.03 2.16 -7.28
CA GLN A 173 -45.33 1.30 -6.29
C GLN A 173 -44.34 2.05 -5.40
N GLN A 174 -44.85 2.61 -4.31
CA GLN A 174 -44.04 2.89 -3.13
C GLN A 174 -44.82 2.51 -1.87
N GLU A 175 -44.46 1.37 -1.28
CA GLU A 175 -44.38 1.12 0.17
C GLU A 175 -44.24 -0.40 0.40
N GLU A 176 -43.00 -0.93 0.55
CA GLU A 176 -42.70 -2.05 1.48
C GLU A 176 -41.23 -2.54 1.51
N GLU A 177 -40.33 -2.16 0.60
CA GLU A 177 -39.01 -2.82 0.49
C GLU A 177 -37.82 -2.23 1.30
N ASP A 178 -38.02 -1.28 2.22
CA ASP A 178 -36.88 -0.53 2.83
C ASP A 178 -36.34 -1.09 4.17
N LYS A 179 -36.80 -2.25 4.65
CA LYS A 179 -36.37 -2.80 5.96
C LYS A 179 -35.52 -4.08 5.90
N THR A 180 -35.60 -4.86 4.83
CA THR A 180 -34.90 -6.15 4.70
C THR A 180 -33.46 -5.99 4.18
N TYR A 181 -33.21 -5.02 3.31
CA TYR A 181 -31.88 -4.77 2.72
C TYR A 181 -30.82 -4.29 3.72
N LYS A 182 -31.25 -3.63 4.81
CA LYS A 182 -30.34 -3.05 5.81
C LYS A 182 -29.65 -4.10 6.69
N ASN A 183 -30.33 -5.22 6.97
CA ASN A 183 -29.79 -6.30 7.80
C ASN A 183 -28.82 -7.23 7.06
N LEU A 184 -29.02 -7.45 5.76
CA LEU A 184 -28.12 -8.28 4.94
C LEU A 184 -26.77 -7.59 4.72
N TYR A 185 -26.78 -6.28 4.43
CA TYR A 185 -25.57 -5.46 4.27
C TYR A 185 -24.72 -5.38 5.54
N GLN A 186 -25.36 -5.31 6.70
CA GLN A 186 -24.66 -5.21 7.98
C GLN A 186 -23.96 -6.52 8.37
N LYS A 187 -24.48 -7.66 7.89
CA LYS A 187 -23.89 -8.99 8.10
C LYS A 187 -22.68 -9.26 7.19
N ASP A 188 -22.68 -8.77 5.95
CA ASP A 188 -21.50 -8.83 5.07
C ASP A 188 -20.37 -7.91 5.54
N MET A 189 -20.71 -6.74 6.12
CA MET A 189 -19.75 -5.81 6.72
C MET A 189 -19.05 -6.38 7.96
N ALA A 190 -19.74 -7.17 8.78
CA ALA A 190 -19.14 -7.78 9.97
C ALA A 190 -18.13 -8.89 9.64
N THR A 191 -18.35 -9.61 8.54
CA THR A 191 -17.48 -10.74 8.12
C THR A 191 -16.17 -10.25 7.47
N LYS A 192 -16.19 -9.08 6.82
CA LYS A 192 -15.01 -8.45 6.21
C LYS A 192 -14.08 -7.75 7.21
N ASN A 193 -14.50 -7.63 8.47
CA ASN A 193 -13.85 -6.85 9.52
C ASN A 193 -12.70 -7.61 10.24
N ASN A 194 -12.49 -8.89 9.93
CA ASN A 194 -11.54 -9.76 10.63
C ASN A 194 -10.15 -9.89 9.96
N GLN A 195 -9.91 -9.25 8.81
CA GLN A 195 -8.56 -9.15 8.23
C GLN A 195 -7.94 -7.80 8.61
N HIS A 196 -7.56 -7.67 9.87
CA HIS A 196 -7.11 -6.41 10.46
C HIS A 196 -5.69 -5.99 10.01
N PHE A 197 -5.04 -6.79 9.17
CA PHE A 197 -3.75 -6.49 8.54
C PHE A 197 -3.83 -6.75 7.03
N SER A 198 -3.45 -5.76 6.22
CA SER A 198 -3.19 -5.97 4.80
C SER A 198 -2.10 -7.04 4.65
N THR A 199 -2.18 -7.91 3.64
CA THR A 199 -1.10 -8.85 3.30
C THR A 199 0.25 -8.13 3.21
N GLN A 200 0.26 -6.93 2.64
CA GLN A 200 1.45 -6.07 2.53
C GLN A 200 2.00 -5.66 3.91
N MET A 201 1.12 -5.38 4.87
CA MET A 201 1.50 -4.99 6.22
C MET A 201 2.04 -6.17 7.03
N LEU A 202 1.47 -7.37 6.82
CA LEU A 202 2.00 -8.60 7.41
C LEU A 202 3.38 -8.90 6.85
N VAL A 203 3.56 -8.77 5.54
CA VAL A 203 4.86 -8.94 4.88
C VAL A 203 5.85 -7.92 5.42
N LEU A 204 5.49 -6.64 5.48
CA LEU A 204 6.34 -5.61 6.09
C LEU A 204 6.71 -5.98 7.54
N HIS A 205 5.76 -6.42 8.35
CA HIS A 205 6.02 -6.80 9.74
C HIS A 205 6.98 -7.98 9.85
N VAL A 206 6.70 -9.06 9.12
CA VAL A 206 7.55 -10.26 9.11
C VAL A 206 8.94 -9.93 8.60
N SER A 207 9.04 -9.14 7.54
CA SER A 207 10.31 -8.80 6.92
C SER A 207 11.13 -7.83 7.79
N ILE A 208 10.51 -6.88 8.50
CA ILE A 208 11.19 -6.03 9.49
C ILE A 208 11.67 -6.88 10.66
N VAL A 209 10.79 -7.69 11.27
CA VAL A 209 11.15 -8.46 12.47
C VAL A 209 12.22 -9.49 12.16
N LEU A 210 12.02 -10.29 11.10
CA LEU A 210 12.97 -11.32 10.70
C LEU A 210 14.27 -10.71 10.18
N GLY A 211 14.18 -9.67 9.35
CA GLY A 211 15.34 -9.00 8.80
C GLY A 211 16.19 -8.37 9.89
N THR A 212 15.59 -7.63 10.82
CA THR A 212 16.33 -7.03 11.94
C THR A 212 16.94 -8.10 12.84
N LEU A 213 16.26 -9.21 13.08
CA LEU A 213 16.80 -10.32 13.87
C LEU A 213 18.00 -10.96 13.16
N LEU A 214 17.91 -11.23 11.87
CA LEU A 214 19.01 -11.79 11.07
C LEU A 214 20.18 -10.82 10.98
N TYR A 215 19.92 -9.54 10.74
CA TYR A 215 20.94 -8.49 10.69
C TYR A 215 21.66 -8.36 12.04
N PHE A 216 20.92 -8.41 13.15
CA PHE A 216 21.49 -8.39 14.49
C PHE A 216 22.30 -9.66 14.79
N ALA A 217 21.84 -10.82 14.33
CA ALA A 217 22.58 -12.09 14.45
C ALA A 217 23.88 -12.12 13.64
N ALA A 218 23.89 -11.48 12.46
CA ALA A 218 25.07 -11.44 11.60
C ALA A 218 26.11 -10.42 12.05
N ASN A 219 25.68 -9.26 12.57
CA ASN A 219 26.56 -8.11 12.80
C ASN A 219 26.87 -7.81 14.27
N THR A 220 26.39 -8.61 15.22
CA THR A 220 26.67 -8.37 16.65
C THR A 220 27.53 -9.48 17.23
N ASP A 221 28.66 -9.10 17.81
CA ASP A 221 29.51 -9.99 18.61
C ASP A 221 28.82 -10.46 19.91
N LYS A 222 27.62 -9.94 20.18
CA LYS A 222 26.85 -10.16 21.40
C LYS A 222 26.06 -11.47 21.38
N LEU A 223 25.94 -12.11 20.23
CA LEU A 223 25.27 -13.40 20.10
C LEU A 223 26.28 -14.54 20.00
N PRO A 224 26.01 -15.71 20.63
CA PRO A 224 26.94 -16.84 20.64
C PRO A 224 27.11 -17.52 19.27
N ILE A 225 26.28 -17.17 18.28
CA ILE A 225 26.31 -17.72 16.93
C ILE A 225 26.83 -16.61 16.01
N GLN A 226 28.12 -16.63 15.67
CA GLN A 226 28.70 -15.72 14.68
C GLN A 226 28.68 -16.40 13.31
N ILE A 227 27.84 -15.90 12.40
CA ILE A 227 27.85 -16.34 11.00
C ILE A 227 28.66 -15.30 10.20
N ASN A 228 29.95 -15.58 10.00
CA ASN A 228 30.77 -14.71 9.15
C ASN A 228 30.48 -14.98 7.67
N LEU A 229 29.62 -14.16 7.08
CA LEU A 229 29.28 -14.21 5.65
C LEU A 229 30.17 -13.31 4.79
N GLY A 230 31.16 -12.63 5.39
CA GLY A 230 31.97 -11.61 4.73
C GLY A 230 31.14 -10.48 4.10
N ALA A 231 31.72 -9.76 3.13
CA ALA A 231 31.04 -8.68 2.41
C ALA A 231 29.76 -9.16 1.68
N ALA A 232 29.71 -10.44 1.26
CA ALA A 232 28.53 -11.01 0.62
C ALA A 232 27.33 -11.16 1.58
N GLY A 233 27.58 -11.24 2.89
CA GLY A 233 26.56 -11.36 3.93
C GLY A 233 25.66 -10.15 4.04
N GLU A 234 26.23 -8.96 3.92
CA GLU A 234 25.50 -7.70 4.01
C GLU A 234 24.44 -7.61 2.91
N PHE A 235 24.75 -8.12 1.71
CA PHE A 235 23.83 -8.14 0.56
C PHE A 235 22.84 -9.30 0.59
N ALA A 236 23.21 -10.46 1.14
CA ALA A 236 22.39 -11.66 1.10
C ALA A 236 21.03 -11.46 1.80
N PHE A 237 21.02 -10.82 2.97
CA PHE A 237 19.79 -10.56 3.73
C PHE A 237 18.86 -9.58 3.03
N VAL A 238 19.47 -8.55 2.46
CA VAL A 238 18.78 -7.51 1.70
C VAL A 238 18.08 -8.09 0.46
N ILE A 239 18.76 -8.97 -0.28
CA ILE A 239 18.19 -9.61 -1.46
C ILE A 239 17.01 -10.51 -1.08
N VAL A 240 17.13 -11.30 0.00
CA VAL A 240 16.02 -12.13 0.49
C VAL A 240 14.80 -11.28 0.81
N PHE A 241 14.99 -10.13 1.47
CA PHE A 241 13.91 -9.20 1.77
C PHE A 241 13.22 -8.72 0.48
N ALA A 242 13.99 -8.20 -0.47
CA ALA A 242 13.45 -7.66 -1.71
C ALA A 242 12.71 -8.74 -2.53
N VAL A 243 13.20 -9.99 -2.50
CA VAL A 243 12.52 -11.14 -3.14
C VAL A 243 11.20 -11.48 -2.44
N VAL A 244 11.16 -11.53 -1.11
CA VAL A 244 9.92 -11.81 -0.35
C VAL A 244 8.87 -10.73 -0.63
N GLN A 245 9.29 -9.46 -0.67
CA GLN A 245 8.42 -8.34 -1.02
C GLN A 245 7.87 -8.47 -2.45
N MET A 246 8.73 -8.76 -3.43
CA MET A 246 8.31 -8.98 -4.80
C MET A 246 7.31 -10.14 -4.92
N ILE A 247 7.53 -11.25 -4.22
CA ILE A 247 6.60 -12.39 -4.19
C ILE A 247 5.24 -11.96 -3.62
N ALA A 248 5.23 -11.20 -2.53
CA ALA A 248 3.99 -10.72 -1.92
C ALA A 248 3.17 -9.87 -2.89
N GLU A 249 3.82 -8.99 -3.65
CA GLU A 249 3.16 -8.15 -4.65
C GLU A 249 2.62 -8.95 -5.84
N VAL A 250 3.37 -9.97 -6.29
CA VAL A 250 2.89 -10.90 -7.32
C VAL A 250 1.66 -11.65 -6.83
N VAL A 251 1.67 -12.13 -5.58
CA VAL A 251 0.53 -12.82 -4.98
C VAL A 251 -0.69 -11.89 -4.89
N ASP A 252 -0.50 -10.67 -4.40
CA ASP A 252 -1.56 -9.66 -4.30
C ASP A 252 -2.17 -9.35 -5.68
N PHE A 253 -1.33 -9.17 -6.70
CA PHE A 253 -1.77 -8.97 -8.07
C PHE A 253 -2.54 -10.17 -8.63
N VAL A 254 -2.07 -11.40 -8.41
CA VAL A 254 -2.76 -12.61 -8.86
C VAL A 254 -4.12 -12.76 -8.17
N GLN A 255 -4.20 -12.46 -6.87
CA GLN A 255 -5.46 -12.47 -6.12
C GLN A 255 -6.42 -11.40 -6.62
N SER A 256 -5.94 -10.20 -6.99
CA SER A 256 -6.77 -9.12 -7.54
C SER A 256 -7.45 -9.45 -8.87
N LYS A 257 -6.99 -10.50 -9.58
CA LYS A 257 -7.57 -10.96 -10.85
C LYS A 257 -8.63 -12.06 -10.71
N ARG A 258 -8.72 -12.71 -9.54
CA ARG A 258 -9.69 -13.78 -9.27
C ARG A 258 -10.99 -13.19 -8.75
#